data_AF-A0A822AQE1-F1
#
_entry.id   AF-A0A822AQE1-F1
#
_cell.length_a   1.000
_cell.length_b   1.000
_cell.length_c   1.000
_cell.angle_alpha   90.00
_cell.angle_beta   90.00
_cell.angle_gamma   90.00
#
_symmetry.space_group_name_H-M   'P 1'
#
loop_
_entity.id
_entity.type
_entity.pdbx_description
1 polymer ?
#
loop_
_entity_poly.entity_id
_entity_poly.type
_entity_poly.pdbx_seq_one_letter_code
_entity_poly.pdbx_strand_id
1 'polypeptide(L)'
;MDRNNNRLEDLESSRYLQNHPLLVPLLDVKANEYWLFHGSDSKIHQVLLKNGYDPRVSNVWGMFGGGFYLAENSSKSNQYIPCPGCQQNCIS
;
A
#
# COMPACT_ATOMS: atom_id res chain seq x y z
N MET A 1 14.35 30.83 -5.50
CA MET A 1 15.21 29.79 -4.93
C MET A 1 14.36 29.07 -3.89
N ASP A 2 13.52 28.14 -4.34
CA ASP A 2 12.58 27.46 -3.45
C ASP A 2 13.27 26.28 -2.78
N ARG A 3 13.18 26.28 -1.44
CA ARG A 3 13.67 25.21 -0.58
C ARG A 3 12.96 23.93 -0.96
N ASN A 4 13.74 22.90 -1.31
CA ASN A 4 13.34 21.50 -1.33
C ASN A 4 12.70 21.15 0.03
N ASN A 5 11.40 21.36 0.16
CA ASN A 5 10.65 20.83 1.29
C ASN A 5 10.11 19.48 0.83
N ASN A 6 10.92 18.44 1.01
CA ASN A 6 10.53 17.06 0.77
C ASN A 6 9.38 16.72 1.71
N ARG A 7 8.16 17.00 1.26
CA ARG A 7 6.87 16.81 1.96
C ARG A 7 6.62 15.37 2.44
N LEU A 8 7.52 14.46 2.09
CA LEU A 8 7.55 13.09 2.59
C LEU A 8 8.04 13.04 4.04
N GLU A 9 8.95 13.90 4.52
CA GLU A 9 9.56 13.75 5.85
C GLU A 9 8.59 13.92 7.02
N ASP A 10 7.48 14.65 6.81
CA ASP A 10 6.52 14.99 7.86
C ASP A 10 5.42 13.93 8.07
N LEU A 11 5.34 12.92 7.21
CA LEU A 11 4.32 11.86 7.29
C LEU A 11 4.79 10.74 8.22
N GLU A 12 3.90 10.25 9.08
CA GLU A 12 4.19 9.18 10.04
C GLU A 12 4.74 7.90 9.37
N SER A 13 4.20 7.57 8.18
CA SER A 13 4.67 6.46 7.35
C SER A 13 6.11 6.65 6.85
N SER A 14 6.54 7.89 6.61
CA SER A 14 7.90 8.20 6.17
C SER A 14 8.90 8.23 7.33
N ARG A 15 8.47 8.71 8.51
CA ARG A 15 9.27 8.66 9.75
C ARG A 15 9.62 7.22 10.15
N TYR A 16 8.74 6.27 9.88
CA TYR A 16 9.00 4.85 10.15
C TYR A 16 10.18 4.33 9.30
N LEU A 17 10.19 4.64 8.01
CA LEU A 17 11.27 4.27 7.08
C LEU A 17 12.59 4.98 7.39
N GLN A 18 12.55 6.25 7.81
CA GLN A 18 13.74 7.00 8.21
C GLN A 18 14.43 6.44 9.46
N ASN A 19 13.63 6.03 10.45
CA ASN A 19 14.17 5.52 11.72
C ASN A 19 14.53 4.03 11.66
N HIS A 20 14.17 3.33 10.59
CA HIS A 20 14.41 1.89 10.43
C HIS A 20 14.91 1.55 9.01
N PRO A 21 16.10 2.06 8.62
CA PRO A 21 16.62 1.93 7.25
C PRO A 21 16.93 0.48 6.81
N LEU A 22 16.81 -0.51 7.71
CA LEU A 22 17.12 -1.93 7.48
C LEU A 22 15.90 -2.86 7.60
N LEU A 23 14.66 -2.35 7.64
CA LEU A 23 13.47 -3.20 7.80
C LEU A 23 13.02 -3.93 6.54
N VAL A 24 13.56 -3.57 5.38
CA VAL A 24 13.25 -4.29 4.14
C VAL A 24 14.26 -5.42 3.96
N PRO A 25 13.87 -6.70 4.12
CA PRO A 25 14.74 -7.82 3.80
C PRO A 25 15.30 -7.69 2.38
N LEU A 26 16.50 -8.22 2.19
CA LEU A 26 17.14 -8.27 0.88
C LEU A 26 16.24 -9.07 -0.06
N LEU A 27 15.86 -8.46 -1.18
CA LEU A 27 14.99 -9.11 -2.17
C LEU A 27 15.78 -10.14 -2.99
N ASP A 28 15.19 -11.31 -3.20
CA ASP A 28 15.73 -12.30 -4.13
C ASP A 28 15.24 -12.05 -5.56
N VAL A 29 16.14 -11.56 -6.41
CA VAL A 29 15.90 -11.32 -7.83
C VAL A 29 15.57 -12.62 -8.57
N LYS A 30 16.11 -13.77 -8.14
CA LYS A 30 15.81 -15.08 -8.76
C LYS A 30 14.38 -15.53 -8.46
N ALA A 31 13.84 -15.12 -7.32
CA ALA A 31 12.45 -15.34 -6.94
C ALA A 31 11.51 -14.21 -7.42
N ASN A 32 12.04 -13.20 -8.11
CA ASN A 32 11.29 -12.06 -8.63
C ASN A 32 10.57 -11.27 -7.53
N GLU A 33 11.24 -11.09 -6.39
CA GLU A 33 10.70 -10.35 -5.25
C GLU A 33 10.80 -8.84 -5.45
N TYR A 34 9.70 -8.14 -5.16
CA TYR A 34 9.60 -6.68 -5.24
C TYR A 34 8.79 -6.12 -4.10
N TRP A 35 9.15 -4.90 -3.68
CA TRP A 35 8.29 -4.08 -2.83
C TRP A 35 7.24 -3.39 -3.68
N LEU A 36 5.97 -3.63 -3.38
CA LEU A 36 4.82 -3.06 -4.09
C LEU A 36 3.83 -2.46 -3.10
N PHE A 37 3.06 -1.48 -3.55
CA PHE A 37 2.02 -0.83 -2.76
C PHE A 37 0.68 -1.56 -2.88
N HIS A 38 -0.10 -1.52 -1.81
CA HIS A 38 -1.49 -1.96 -1.76
C HIS A 38 -2.34 -0.87 -1.11
N GLY A 39 -3.35 -0.37 -1.82
CA GLY A 39 -4.36 0.53 -1.24
C GLY A 39 -5.59 -0.26 -0.80
N SER A 40 -6.11 0.05 0.39
CA SER A 40 -7.30 -0.59 0.92
C SER A 40 -8.05 0.32 1.88
N ASP A 41 -9.30 -0.02 2.19
CA ASP A 41 -10.08 0.63 3.25
C ASP A 41 -9.44 0.35 4.63
N SER A 42 -9.51 1.33 5.53
CA SER A 42 -8.93 1.24 6.88
C SER A 42 -9.51 0.08 7.71
N LYS A 43 -10.76 -0.31 7.46
CA LYS A 43 -11.40 -1.49 8.08
C LYS A 43 -10.73 -2.79 7.65
N ILE A 44 -10.34 -2.89 6.38
CA ILE A 44 -9.65 -4.08 5.84
C ILE A 44 -8.22 -4.14 6.34
N HIS A 45 -7.56 -2.99 6.52
CA HIS A 45 -6.20 -2.92 7.04
C HIS A 45 -6.05 -3.62 8.40
N GLN A 46 -6.99 -3.44 9.33
CA GLN A 46 -6.94 -4.12 10.64
C GLN A 46 -7.03 -5.64 10.53
N VAL A 47 -7.83 -6.14 9.58
CA VAL A 47 -7.95 -7.58 9.31
C VAL A 47 -6.65 -8.12 8.73
N LEU A 48 -6.05 -7.41 7.77
CA LEU A 48 -4.77 -7.79 7.15
C LEU A 48 -3.63 -7.82 8.16
N LEU A 49 -3.54 -6.84 9.06
CA LEU A 49 -2.52 -6.80 10.11
C LEU A 49 -2.65 -7.98 11.08
N LYS A 50 -3.88 -8.38 11.42
CA LYS A 50 -4.13 -9.44 12.40
C LYS A 50 -3.98 -10.84 11.81
N ASN A 51 -4.51 -11.06 10.61
CA ASN A 51 -4.67 -12.38 10.02
C ASN A 51 -3.70 -12.66 8.87
N GLY A 52 -2.98 -11.64 8.40
CA GLY A 52 -2.25 -11.72 7.15
C GLY A 52 -3.18 -11.78 5.94
N TYR A 53 -2.60 -12.08 4.79
CA TYR A 53 -3.34 -12.27 3.55
C TYR A 53 -3.86 -13.70 3.43
N ASP A 54 -5.14 -13.85 3.07
CA ASP A 54 -5.75 -15.13 2.75
C ASP A 54 -6.41 -15.07 1.36
N PRO A 55 -5.88 -15.78 0.35
CA PRO A 55 -6.45 -15.77 -1.00
C PRO A 55 -7.86 -16.37 -1.07
N ARG A 56 -8.26 -17.21 -0.11
CA ARG A 56 -9.55 -17.90 -0.13
C ARG A 56 -10.74 -16.97 0.18
N VAL A 57 -10.47 -15.84 0.83
CA VAL A 57 -11.47 -14.81 1.15
C VAL A 57 -11.42 -13.63 0.17
N SER A 58 -10.62 -13.73 -0.89
CA SER A 58 -10.51 -12.69 -1.91
C SER A 58 -11.76 -12.65 -2.79
N ASN A 59 -12.11 -11.45 -3.25
CA ASN A 59 -13.20 -11.29 -4.20
C ASN A 59 -12.85 -11.98 -5.54
N VAL A 60 -13.52 -13.09 -5.84
CA VAL A 60 -13.28 -13.90 -7.04
C VAL A 60 -13.69 -13.22 -8.35
N TRP A 61 -14.50 -12.17 -8.27
CA TRP A 61 -14.99 -11.40 -9.42
C TRP A 61 -14.10 -10.18 -9.74
N GLY A 62 -12.88 -10.14 -9.20
CA GLY A 62 -11.87 -9.13 -9.56
C GLY A 62 -11.41 -9.24 -11.02
N MET A 63 -10.75 -8.20 -11.52
CA MET A 63 -10.31 -8.06 -12.92
C MET A 63 -9.50 -9.25 -13.45
N PHE A 64 -8.71 -9.90 -12.59
CA PHE A 64 -7.89 -11.07 -12.88
C PHE A 64 -8.28 -12.28 -12.00
N GLY A 65 -9.50 -12.29 -11.46
CA GLY A 65 -9.97 -13.29 -10.51
C GLY A 65 -9.64 -12.96 -9.04
N GLY A 66 -9.84 -13.95 -8.18
CA GLY A 66 -9.61 -13.85 -6.73
C GLY A 66 -8.13 -13.83 -6.40
N GLY A 67 -7.63 -12.69 -5.94
CA GLY A 67 -6.22 -12.51 -5.64
C GLY A 67 -5.91 -11.17 -4.97
N PHE A 68 -4.62 -10.92 -4.77
CA PHE A 68 -4.12 -9.68 -4.20
C PHE A 68 -3.60 -8.76 -5.29
N TYR A 69 -4.04 -7.50 -5.26
CA TYR A 69 -3.71 -6.52 -6.28
C TYR A 69 -2.71 -5.52 -5.71
N LEU A 70 -1.57 -5.43 -6.37
CA LEU A 70 -0.42 -4.63 -5.97
C LEU A 70 -0.05 -3.69 -7.10
N ALA A 71 0.59 -2.56 -6.79
CA ALA A 71 1.12 -1.66 -7.80
C ALA A 71 2.51 -1.14 -7.42
N GLU A 72 3.38 -1.00 -8.42
CA GLU A 72 4.70 -0.35 -8.30
C GLU A 72 4.58 1.15 -7.98
N ASN A 73 3.50 1.77 -8.47
CA ASN A 73 3.23 3.18 -8.31
C ASN A 73 2.22 3.41 -7.18
N SER A 74 2.60 4.25 -6.21
CA SER A 74 1.75 4.58 -5.07
C SER A 74 0.44 5.28 -5.48
N SER A 75 0.45 6.14 -6.50
CA SER A 75 -0.75 6.81 -7.01
C SER A 75 -1.77 5.84 -7.59
N LYS A 76 -1.32 4.71 -8.16
CA LYS A 76 -2.23 3.67 -8.65
C LYS A 76 -2.91 2.95 -7.48
N SER A 77 -2.16 2.62 -6.44
CA SER A 77 -2.70 2.03 -5.21
C SER A 77 -3.63 2.98 -4.47
N ASN A 78 -3.31 4.29 -4.46
CA ASN A 78 -4.10 5.30 -3.77
C ASN A 78 -5.54 5.41 -4.29
N GLN A 79 -5.79 5.05 -5.55
CA GLN A 79 -7.15 4.99 -6.13
C GLN A 79 -8.06 3.96 -5.45
N TYR A 80 -7.49 3.02 -4.68
CA TYR A 80 -8.22 2.00 -3.91
C TYR A 80 -8.40 2.38 -2.44
N ILE A 81 -7.94 3.57 -2.04
CA ILE A 81 -8.17 4.11 -0.70
C ILE A 81 -9.41 5.01 -0.76
N PRO A 82 -10.48 4.70 0.00
CA PRO A 82 -11.66 5.56 0.05
C PRO A 82 -11.29 6.97 0.53
N CYS A 83 -11.89 7.99 -0.08
CA CYS A 83 -11.66 9.37 0.34
C CYS A 83 -12.06 9.54 1.83
N PRO A 84 -11.18 10.06 2.70
CA PRO A 84 -11.47 10.19 4.13
C PRO A 84 -12.70 11.07 4.44
N GLY A 85 -13.00 12.05 3.58
CA GLY A 85 -14.08 13.02 3.81
C GLY A 85 -15.47 12.52 3.41
N CYS A 86 -15.59 11.73 2.34
CA CYS A 86 -16.89 11.28 1.82
C CYS A 86 -17.07 9.75 1.83
N GLN A 87 -16.03 8.98 2.17
CA GLN A 87 -16.03 7.51 2.21
C GLN A 87 -16.52 6.85 0.90
N GLN A 88 -16.36 7.57 -0.22
CA GLN A 88 -16.76 7.15 -1.56
C GLN A 88 -15.55 7.22 -2.50
N ASN A 89 -15.65 6.56 -3.66
CA ASN A 89 -14.64 6.50 -4.72
C ASN A 89 -14.42 7.84 -5.43
N CYS A 90 -14.28 8.93 -4.67
CA CYS A 90 -13.78 10.19 -5.20
C CYS A 90 -12.28 10.03 -5.39
N ILE A 91 -11.85 10.06 -6.65
CA ILE A 91 -10.43 10.10 -7.01
C ILE A 91 -9.85 11.36 -6.35
N SER A 92 -8.91 11.16 -5.41
CA SER A 92 -8.19 12.26 -4.75
C SER A 92 -7.23 12.95 -5.71
#